data_AF-A0AAW0GPB3-F1
#
_entry.id   AF-A0AAW0GPB3-F1
#
_cell.length_a   1.000
_cell.length_b   1.000
_cell.length_c   1.000
_cell.angle_alpha   90.00
_cell.angle_beta   90.00
_cell.angle_gamma   90.00
#
_symmetry.space_group_name_H-M   'P 1'
#
loop_
_entity.id
_entity.type
_entity.pdbx_description
1 polymer ?
#
loop_
_entity_poly.entity_id
_entity_poly.type
_entity_poly.pdbx_seq_one_letter_code
_entity_poly.pdbx_strand_id
1 'polypeptide(L)'
;MEAINVSRKEERDRKEAEEANAKEKKRLFASGLAAEEPQVEEGRKEVRIVVKADVSGSSEAVAQALIGVRNDIAGTKIVATGVGDVTESDIMRAKASGGIVVAFGVKVPRAMESLAAGQKVPIVSSTIIYRLLDSVKEHVIKLLPVKYESKVTGQATVLQIFEITAKNKQTVKVAGCRVNDGTMEKGKQARVIRNDKTIFEGKVEALKHLKDDVSEAAKGTECGINIEGFDDLKQGDIIQLIKEVEKPGEL
;
A
#
# COMPACT_ATOMS: atom_id res chain seq x y z
N MET A 1 -22.56 63.25 -10.08
CA MET A 1 -23.05 62.04 -10.77
C MET A 1 -21.92 61.18 -11.38
N GLU A 2 -20.64 61.59 -11.32
CA GLU A 2 -19.54 60.79 -11.90
C GLU A 2 -18.97 59.70 -10.99
N ALA A 3 -19.05 59.84 -9.66
CA ALA A 3 -18.51 58.85 -8.72
C ALA A 3 -19.25 57.49 -8.72
N ILE A 4 -20.51 57.46 -9.17
CA ILE A 4 -21.33 56.22 -9.23
C ILE A 4 -21.05 55.42 -10.51
N ASN A 5 -20.57 56.08 -11.57
CA ASN A 5 -20.27 55.42 -12.84
C ASN A 5 -18.88 54.79 -12.88
N VAL A 6 -17.92 55.32 -12.11
CA VAL A 6 -16.56 54.76 -12.01
C VAL A 6 -16.56 53.45 -11.20
N SER A 7 -17.25 53.41 -10.06
CA SER A 7 -17.33 52.22 -9.20
C SER A 7 -18.04 51.03 -9.86
N ARG A 8 -19.07 51.29 -10.67
CA ARG A 8 -19.76 50.25 -11.46
C ARG A 8 -18.91 49.69 -12.60
N LYS A 9 -17.95 50.47 -13.11
CA LYS A 9 -17.03 50.03 -14.17
C LYS A 9 -15.92 49.17 -13.59
N GLU A 10 -15.34 49.57 -12.47
CA GLU A 10 -14.32 48.80 -11.75
C GLU A 10 -14.84 47.44 -11.24
N GLU A 11 -16.08 47.36 -10.76
CA GLU A 11 -16.69 46.08 -10.37
C GLU A 11 -16.97 45.16 -11.55
N ARG A 12 -17.31 45.70 -12.73
CA ARG A 12 -17.49 44.89 -13.95
C ARG A 12 -16.15 44.40 -14.47
N ASP A 13 -15.14 45.26 -14.51
CA ASP A 13 -13.79 44.89 -14.95
C ASP A 13 -13.17 43.83 -14.00
N ARG A 14 -13.43 43.92 -12.68
CA ARG A 14 -12.97 42.92 -11.71
C ARG A 14 -13.67 41.57 -11.84
N LYS A 15 -14.99 41.58 -12.10
CA LYS A 15 -15.76 40.35 -12.35
C LYS A 15 -15.39 39.70 -13.68
N GLU A 16 -15.17 40.50 -14.72
CA GLU A 16 -14.74 40.01 -16.03
C GLU A 16 -13.32 39.42 -15.97
N ALA A 17 -12.42 40.01 -15.16
CA ALA A 17 -11.09 39.44 -14.89
C ALA A 17 -11.14 38.14 -14.08
N GLU A 18 -12.02 38.03 -13.08
CA GLU A 18 -12.24 36.79 -12.32
C GLU A 18 -12.85 35.68 -13.19
N GLU A 19 -13.82 36.01 -14.04
CA GLU A 19 -14.44 35.05 -14.98
C GLU A 19 -13.47 34.60 -16.09
N ALA A 20 -12.60 35.49 -16.56
CA ALA A 20 -11.54 35.15 -17.52
C ALA A 20 -10.53 34.18 -16.90
N ASN A 21 -10.06 34.45 -15.67
CA ASN A 21 -9.17 33.56 -14.92
C ASN A 21 -9.81 32.19 -14.61
N ALA A 22 -11.11 32.19 -14.29
CA ALA A 22 -11.85 30.95 -14.04
C ALA A 22 -12.01 30.12 -15.32
N LYS A 23 -12.25 30.75 -16.47
CA LYS A 23 -12.32 30.08 -17.79
C LYS A 23 -10.96 29.56 -18.24
N GLU A 24 -9.88 30.28 -17.96
CA GLU A 24 -8.52 29.85 -18.26
C GLU A 24 -8.14 28.62 -17.44
N LYS A 25 -8.38 28.64 -16.11
CA LYS A 25 -8.22 27.47 -15.24
C LYS A 25 -9.04 26.27 -15.69
N LYS A 26 -10.28 26.48 -16.16
CA LYS A 26 -11.16 25.40 -16.67
C LYS A 26 -10.67 24.84 -18.01
N ARG A 27 -10.08 25.67 -18.88
CA ARG A 27 -9.45 25.23 -20.14
C ARG A 27 -8.17 24.44 -19.90
N LEU A 28 -7.33 24.87 -18.96
CA LEU A 28 -6.14 24.11 -18.52
C LEU A 28 -6.55 22.72 -18.00
N PHE A 29 -7.59 22.63 -17.16
CA PHE A 29 -8.10 21.36 -16.63
C PHE A 29 -8.70 20.44 -17.69
N ALA A 30 -9.35 21.00 -18.74
CA ALA A 30 -9.95 20.23 -19.83
C ALA A 30 -8.94 19.79 -20.91
N SER A 31 -7.75 20.42 -20.97
CA SER A 31 -6.71 20.13 -21.95
C SER A 31 -5.83 18.92 -21.61
N GLY A 32 -6.12 18.18 -20.52
CA GLY A 32 -5.35 17.00 -20.12
C GLY A 32 -3.96 17.30 -19.55
N LEU A 33 -3.52 18.57 -19.60
CA LEU A 33 -2.42 19.09 -18.80
C LEU A 33 -2.94 19.40 -17.38
N ALA A 34 -3.50 18.37 -16.73
CA ALA A 34 -3.44 18.32 -15.28
C ALA A 34 -1.96 18.46 -14.95
N ALA A 35 -1.63 19.44 -14.11
CA ALA A 35 -0.29 19.62 -13.57
C ALA A 35 0.31 18.25 -13.36
N GLU A 36 1.38 17.95 -14.10
CA GLU A 36 2.27 16.86 -13.72
C GLU A 36 2.60 17.19 -12.26
N GLU A 37 1.97 16.45 -11.34
CA GLU A 37 2.53 16.28 -10.01
C GLU A 37 4.00 16.06 -10.26
N PRO A 38 4.90 16.85 -9.63
CA PRO A 38 6.31 16.73 -9.92
C PRO A 38 6.61 15.25 -9.81
N GLN A 39 6.91 14.62 -10.96
CA GLN A 39 7.54 13.32 -11.00
C GLN A 39 8.88 13.61 -10.38
N VAL A 40 8.90 13.60 -9.05
CA VAL A 40 10.09 13.37 -8.29
C VAL A 40 10.61 12.11 -8.94
N GLU A 41 11.71 12.20 -9.67
CA GLU A 41 12.57 11.03 -9.83
C GLU A 41 12.63 10.46 -8.41
N GLU A 42 11.92 9.36 -8.15
CA GLU A 42 11.89 8.76 -6.82
C GLU A 42 13.28 8.17 -6.63
N GLY A 43 14.23 9.04 -6.29
CA GLY A 43 15.49 8.67 -5.72
C GLY A 43 15.14 7.74 -4.58
N ARG A 44 15.67 6.52 -4.67
CA ARG A 44 15.65 5.47 -3.65
C ARG A 44 15.29 6.00 -2.26
N LYS A 45 14.23 5.48 -1.64
CA LYS A 45 13.84 5.87 -0.28
C LYS A 45 14.93 5.46 0.71
N GLU A 46 15.46 6.39 1.48
CA GLU A 46 16.63 6.16 2.32
C GLU A 46 16.34 6.38 3.81
N VAL A 47 16.69 5.39 4.63
CA VAL A 47 16.86 5.59 6.06
C VAL A 47 18.21 6.27 6.29
N ARG A 48 18.17 7.49 6.81
CA ARG A 48 19.37 8.25 7.16
C ARG A 48 19.88 7.83 8.53
N ILE A 49 21.18 7.59 8.66
CA ILE A 49 21.78 6.98 9.86
C ILE A 49 22.98 7.79 10.35
N VAL A 50 23.00 8.07 11.65
CA VAL A 50 24.18 8.54 12.38
C VAL A 50 24.76 7.35 13.15
N VAL A 51 26.01 6.99 12.90
CA VAL A 51 26.68 5.82 13.53
C VAL A 51 27.63 6.29 14.62
N LYS A 52 27.52 5.67 15.80
CA LYS A 52 28.43 5.85 16.94
C LYS A 52 28.99 4.51 17.34
N ALA A 53 30.31 4.40 17.44
CA ALA A 53 30.97 3.16 17.85
C ALA A 53 32.10 3.39 18.87
N ASP A 54 32.56 2.31 19.49
CA ASP A 54 33.56 2.32 20.55
C ASP A 54 34.95 2.70 20.03
N VAL A 55 35.30 2.21 18.83
CA VAL A 55 36.56 2.50 18.13
C VAL A 55 36.32 2.86 16.66
N SER A 56 37.29 3.56 16.06
CA SER A 56 37.18 4.05 14.68
C SER A 56 36.92 2.93 13.67
N GLY A 57 37.66 1.81 13.77
CA GLY A 57 37.51 0.67 12.86
C GLY A 57 36.11 0.05 12.91
N SER A 58 35.52 -0.05 14.11
CA SER A 58 34.13 -0.49 14.29
C SER A 58 33.14 0.49 13.65
N SER A 59 33.36 1.79 13.79
CA SER A 59 32.47 2.82 13.22
C SER A 59 32.40 2.74 11.69
N GLU A 60 33.55 2.51 11.04
CA GLU A 60 33.65 2.37 9.59
C GLU A 60 33.07 1.04 9.12
N ALA A 61 33.41 -0.07 9.79
CA ALA A 61 32.91 -1.39 9.43
C ALA A 61 31.39 -1.47 9.55
N VAL A 62 30.81 -0.91 10.61
CA VAL A 62 29.36 -0.85 10.81
C VAL A 62 28.71 0.05 9.75
N ALA A 63 29.29 1.22 9.47
CA ALA A 63 28.79 2.10 8.42
C ALA A 63 28.75 1.39 7.06
N GLN A 64 29.82 0.69 6.68
CA GLN A 64 29.87 -0.08 5.42
C GLN A 64 28.86 -1.23 5.40
N ALA A 65 28.71 -1.96 6.50
CA ALA A 65 27.71 -3.03 6.59
C ALA A 65 26.28 -2.49 6.42
N LEU A 66 25.97 -1.34 7.05
CA LEU A 66 24.66 -0.70 6.96
C LEU A 66 24.36 -0.18 5.55
N ILE A 67 25.36 0.37 4.86
CA ILE A 67 25.28 0.78 3.44
C ILE A 67 24.86 -0.40 2.55
N GLY A 68 25.23 -1.63 2.90
CA GLY A 68 24.82 -2.85 2.20
C GLY A 68 23.34 -3.21 2.36
N VAL A 69 22.63 -2.66 3.35
CA VAL A 69 21.20 -2.92 3.59
C VAL A 69 20.35 -2.12 2.61
N ARG A 70 20.07 -2.72 1.44
CA ARG A 70 19.66 -1.96 0.26
C ARG A 70 19.01 -2.87 -0.82
N ASN A 71 17.91 -2.45 -1.46
CA ASN A 71 17.38 -3.00 -2.74
C ASN A 71 17.19 -1.90 -3.82
N ASP A 72 16.42 -2.09 -4.88
CA ASP A 72 16.27 -1.05 -5.93
C ASP A 72 15.37 0.13 -5.49
N ILE A 73 14.54 -0.06 -4.46
CA ILE A 73 13.46 0.85 -4.06
C ILE A 73 13.83 1.63 -2.79
N ALA A 74 14.43 0.97 -1.81
CA ALA A 74 14.80 1.55 -0.52
C ALA A 74 16.14 1.05 0.01
N GLY A 75 16.83 1.86 0.81
CA GLY A 75 18.05 1.44 1.51
C GLY A 75 18.45 2.40 2.61
N THR A 76 19.74 2.45 2.90
CA THR A 76 20.30 3.30 3.95
C THR A 76 21.26 4.35 3.39
N LYS A 77 21.41 5.44 4.13
CA LYS A 77 22.41 6.48 3.86
C LYS A 77 23.07 6.92 5.17
N ILE A 78 24.40 6.86 5.20
CA ILE A 78 25.17 7.32 6.36
C ILE A 78 25.30 8.84 6.29
N VAL A 79 24.83 9.53 7.33
CA VAL A 79 24.90 10.99 7.47
C VAL A 79 26.17 11.40 8.21
N ALA A 80 26.55 10.64 9.23
CA ALA A 80 27.76 10.86 10.00
C ALA A 80 28.18 9.57 10.70
N THR A 81 29.49 9.45 10.93
CA THR A 81 30.08 8.45 11.81
C THR A 81 30.85 9.15 12.92
N GLY A 82 30.98 8.50 14.07
CA GLY A 82 31.73 9.04 15.19
C GLY A 82 32.11 7.97 16.20
N VAL A 83 33.09 8.30 17.04
CA VAL A 83 33.59 7.43 18.11
C VAL A 83 33.07 7.91 19.46
N GLY A 84 32.88 6.98 20.40
CA GLY A 84 32.43 7.23 21.76
C GLY A 84 30.90 7.15 21.93
N ASP A 85 30.45 7.43 23.15
CA ASP A 85 29.04 7.38 23.53
C ASP A 85 28.18 8.38 22.73
N VAL A 86 26.87 8.12 22.66
CA VAL A 86 25.91 8.97 21.96
C VAL A 86 25.82 10.34 22.65
N THR A 87 25.89 11.41 21.86
CA THR A 87 25.80 12.79 22.32
C THR A 87 24.53 13.50 21.83
N GLU A 88 24.23 14.66 22.41
CA GLU A 88 23.10 15.49 21.98
C GLU A 88 23.24 15.91 20.51
N SER A 89 24.45 16.24 20.07
CA SER A 89 24.71 16.62 18.68
C SER A 89 24.38 15.50 17.70
N ASP A 90 24.57 14.23 18.09
CA ASP A 90 24.23 13.08 17.24
C ASP A 90 22.71 12.96 17.06
N ILE A 91 21.95 13.14 18.15
CA ILE A 91 20.48 13.13 18.13
C ILE A 91 19.94 14.29 17.30
N MET A 92 20.49 15.49 17.49
CA MET A 92 20.04 16.67 16.74
C MET A 92 20.36 16.54 15.25
N ARG A 93 21.50 15.94 14.89
CA ARG A 93 21.85 15.65 13.49
C ARG A 93 20.90 14.61 12.89
N ALA A 94 20.62 13.53 13.61
CA ALA A 94 19.65 12.54 13.18
C ALA A 94 18.27 13.17 12.97
N LYS A 95 17.80 13.99 13.92
CA LYS A 95 16.54 14.75 13.82
C LYS A 95 16.50 15.66 12.58
N ALA A 96 17.53 16.48 12.38
CA ALA A 96 17.60 17.40 11.24
C ALA A 96 17.57 16.66 9.90
N SER A 97 18.11 15.44 9.87
CA SER A 97 18.06 14.57 8.71
C SER A 97 16.79 13.72 8.61
N GLY A 98 15.92 13.68 9.62
CA GLY A 98 14.78 12.74 9.66
C GLY A 98 15.23 11.27 9.73
N GLY A 99 16.39 11.02 10.36
CA GLY A 99 17.05 9.73 10.44
C GLY A 99 17.05 9.11 11.84
N ILE A 100 17.86 8.07 12.00
CA ILE A 100 18.03 7.31 13.25
C ILE A 100 19.48 7.37 13.74
N VAL A 101 19.68 7.07 15.01
CA VAL A 101 21.02 6.88 15.60
C VAL A 101 21.28 5.39 15.79
N VAL A 102 22.44 4.92 15.35
CA VAL A 102 22.93 3.55 15.56
C VAL A 102 24.15 3.58 16.48
N ALA A 103 24.05 2.93 17.63
CA ALA A 103 25.11 2.83 18.64
C ALA A 103 25.66 1.41 18.70
N PHE A 104 26.90 1.21 18.25
CA PHE A 104 27.59 -0.08 18.25
C PHE A 104 28.66 -0.16 19.33
N GLY A 105 28.48 -1.05 20.32
CA GLY A 105 29.50 -1.23 21.38
C GLY A 105 29.64 -0.05 22.36
N VAL A 106 28.78 0.98 22.24
CA VAL A 106 28.82 2.19 23.07
C VAL A 106 27.57 2.33 23.91
N LYS A 107 27.66 3.11 24.99
CA LYS A 107 26.53 3.37 25.86
C LYS A 107 25.68 4.50 25.28
N VAL A 108 24.38 4.40 25.52
CA VAL A 108 23.43 5.50 25.31
C VAL A 108 23.06 6.02 26.70
N PRO A 109 23.53 7.21 27.11
CA PRO A 109 23.17 7.76 28.41
C PRO A 109 21.65 7.96 28.52
N ARG A 110 21.06 7.74 29.71
CA ARG A 110 19.61 7.91 29.93
C ARG A 110 19.08 9.29 29.53
N ALA A 111 19.90 10.33 29.71
CA ALA A 111 19.56 11.69 29.27
C ALA A 111 19.37 11.76 27.74
N MET A 112 20.19 11.02 26.99
CA MET A 112 20.12 10.93 25.52
C MET A 112 18.94 10.07 25.06
N GLU A 113 18.62 8.97 25.75
CA GLU A 113 17.40 8.20 25.49
C GLU A 113 16.14 9.06 25.66
N SER A 114 16.08 9.82 26.75
CA SER A 114 14.96 10.72 27.05
C SER A 114 14.85 11.83 26.01
N LEU A 115 15.99 12.42 25.62
CA LEU A 115 16.04 13.44 24.59
C LEU A 115 15.56 12.89 23.24
N ALA A 116 16.08 11.74 22.82
CA ALA A 116 15.71 11.12 21.55
C ALA A 116 14.22 10.75 21.50
N ALA A 117 13.66 10.23 22.59
CA ALA A 117 12.23 9.98 22.71
C ALA A 117 11.40 11.28 22.56
N GLY A 118 11.81 12.36 23.24
CA GLY A 118 11.16 13.67 23.12
C GLY A 118 11.27 14.28 21.71
N GLN A 119 12.39 14.04 21.02
CA GLN A 119 12.63 14.50 19.65
C GLN A 119 12.09 13.54 18.57
N LYS A 120 11.49 12.41 18.95
CA LYS A 120 11.03 11.33 18.06
C LYS A 120 12.14 10.78 17.15
N VAL A 121 13.36 10.67 17.69
CA VAL A 121 14.52 10.09 17.01
C VAL A 121 14.72 8.66 17.52
N PRO A 122 14.58 7.63 16.69
CA PRO A 122 14.88 6.25 17.08
C PRO A 122 16.38 6.08 17.37
N ILE A 123 16.69 5.36 18.45
CA ILE A 123 18.04 4.90 18.75
C ILE A 123 18.04 3.38 18.71
N VAL A 124 18.92 2.81 17.88
CA VAL A 124 19.20 1.37 17.83
C VAL A 124 20.56 1.15 18.46
N SER A 125 20.64 0.35 19.51
CA SER A 125 21.91 0.03 20.17
C SER A 125 22.14 -1.47 20.24
N SER A 126 23.37 -1.90 19.96
CA SER A 126 23.77 -3.30 20.14
C SER A 126 25.29 -3.43 20.19
N THR A 127 25.77 -4.50 20.82
CA THR A 127 27.16 -4.93 20.74
C THR A 127 27.38 -5.96 19.61
N ILE A 128 26.31 -6.42 18.95
CA ILE A 128 26.35 -7.45 17.91
C ILE A 128 25.88 -6.84 16.58
N ILE A 129 26.75 -6.86 15.58
CA ILE A 129 26.50 -6.19 14.29
C ILE A 129 25.27 -6.74 13.54
N TYR A 130 25.03 -8.05 13.59
CA TYR A 130 23.87 -8.66 12.94
C TYR A 130 22.54 -8.15 13.51
N ARG A 131 22.47 -7.92 14.83
CA ARG A 131 21.27 -7.35 15.46
C ARG A 131 21.02 -5.92 14.99
N LEU A 132 22.08 -5.12 14.80
CA LEU A 132 21.93 -3.77 14.23
C LEU A 132 21.42 -3.83 12.79
N LEU A 133 21.99 -4.72 11.98
CA LEU A 133 21.57 -4.89 10.58
C LEU A 133 20.08 -5.27 10.50
N ASP A 134 19.63 -6.20 11.34
CA ASP A 134 18.23 -6.62 11.35
C ASP A 134 17.29 -5.51 11.83
N SER A 135 17.64 -4.79 12.90
CA SER A 135 16.85 -3.64 13.33
C SER A 135 16.79 -2.54 12.25
N VAL A 136 17.90 -2.27 11.56
CA VAL A 136 17.91 -1.27 10.48
C VAL A 136 17.13 -1.75 9.25
N LYS A 137 17.16 -3.05 8.92
CA LYS A 137 16.29 -3.62 7.87
C LYS A 137 14.82 -3.34 8.17
N GLU A 138 14.36 -3.52 9.40
CA GLU A 138 12.96 -3.20 9.76
C GLU A 138 12.61 -1.74 9.52
N HIS A 139 13.56 -0.81 9.73
CA HIS A 139 13.36 0.60 9.40
C HIS A 139 13.28 0.84 7.89
N VAL A 140 14.07 0.13 7.09
CA VAL A 140 14.05 0.23 5.63
C VAL A 140 12.80 -0.44 5.04
N ILE A 141 12.33 -1.57 5.58
CA ILE A 141 11.09 -2.25 5.17
C ILE A 141 9.87 -1.33 5.31
N LYS A 142 9.83 -0.49 6.35
CA LYS A 142 8.76 0.50 6.54
C LYS A 142 8.70 1.55 5.43
N LEU A 143 9.78 1.73 4.67
CA LEU A 143 9.80 2.62 3.50
C LEU A 143 9.37 1.92 2.21
N LEU A 144 9.29 0.58 2.22
CA LEU A 144 8.87 -0.18 1.05
C LEU A 144 7.35 -0.12 0.88
N PRO A 145 6.85 -0.04 -0.37
CA PRO A 145 5.43 -0.18 -0.63
C PRO A 145 4.95 -1.57 -0.19
N VAL A 146 3.75 -1.62 0.40
CA VAL A 146 3.09 -2.88 0.76
C VAL A 146 2.79 -3.64 -0.53
N LYS A 147 3.19 -4.91 -0.60
CA LYS A 147 2.84 -5.79 -1.72
C LYS A 147 1.52 -6.47 -1.38
N TYR A 148 0.55 -6.43 -2.31
CA TYR A 148 -0.68 -7.18 -2.19
C TYR A 148 -0.52 -8.52 -2.92
N GLU A 149 -0.76 -9.62 -2.22
CA GLU A 149 -0.80 -10.95 -2.84
C GLU A 149 -2.23 -11.50 -2.78
N SER A 150 -2.69 -12.08 -3.89
CA SER A 150 -4.01 -12.72 -3.97
C SER A 150 -3.95 -14.10 -3.33
N LYS A 151 -4.52 -14.24 -2.13
CA LYS A 151 -4.71 -15.53 -1.47
C LYS A 151 -6.05 -16.14 -1.86
N VAL A 152 -6.07 -17.42 -2.21
CA VAL A 152 -7.31 -18.16 -2.45
C VAL A 152 -7.95 -18.55 -1.11
N THR A 153 -9.22 -18.21 -0.90
CA THR A 153 -9.98 -18.52 0.34
C THR A 153 -11.05 -19.58 0.15
N GLY A 154 -11.47 -19.84 -1.09
CA GLY A 154 -12.47 -20.84 -1.43
C GLY A 154 -12.37 -21.21 -2.90
N GLN A 155 -12.72 -22.45 -3.22
CA GLN A 155 -12.75 -22.96 -4.57
C GLN A 155 -13.98 -23.84 -4.78
N ALA A 156 -14.72 -23.57 -5.86
CA ALA A 156 -15.85 -24.36 -6.28
C ALA A 156 -15.76 -24.72 -7.76
N THR A 157 -16.21 -25.93 -8.11
CA THR A 157 -16.27 -26.40 -9.50
C THR A 157 -17.70 -26.30 -10.01
N VAL A 158 -17.87 -25.73 -11.20
CA VAL A 158 -19.16 -25.63 -11.87
C VAL A 158 -19.56 -27.00 -12.44
N LEU A 159 -20.67 -27.55 -11.95
CA LEU A 159 -21.20 -28.85 -12.35
C LEU A 159 -22.32 -28.73 -13.38
N GLN A 160 -23.12 -27.66 -13.30
CA GLN A 160 -24.24 -27.44 -14.21
C GLN A 160 -24.60 -25.95 -14.27
N ILE A 161 -25.14 -25.49 -15.39
CA ILE A 161 -25.67 -24.14 -15.54
C ILE A 161 -27.20 -24.19 -15.50
N PHE A 162 -27.79 -23.30 -14.71
CA PHE A 162 -29.22 -23.11 -14.58
C PHE A 162 -29.60 -21.72 -15.06
N GLU A 163 -30.73 -21.60 -15.73
CA GLU A 163 -31.35 -20.32 -16.02
C GLU A 163 -32.53 -20.15 -15.08
N ILE A 164 -32.47 -19.10 -14.25
CA ILE A 164 -33.54 -18.78 -13.31
C ILE A 164 -34.15 -17.42 -13.67
N THR A 165 -35.47 -17.33 -13.58
CA THR A 165 -36.15 -16.03 -13.66
C THR A 165 -36.10 -15.38 -12.29
N ALA A 166 -35.31 -14.32 -12.15
CA ALA A 166 -35.24 -13.52 -10.94
C ALA A 166 -36.55 -12.75 -10.71
N LYS A 167 -36.75 -12.22 -9.49
CA LYS A 167 -37.99 -11.54 -9.07
C LYS A 167 -38.37 -10.34 -9.93
N ASN A 168 -37.40 -9.72 -10.60
CA ASN A 168 -37.57 -8.61 -11.54
C ASN A 168 -37.90 -9.06 -12.98
N LYS A 169 -38.24 -10.35 -13.19
CA LYS A 169 -38.48 -10.98 -14.50
C LYS A 169 -37.27 -11.01 -15.45
N GLN A 170 -36.06 -10.79 -14.94
CA GLN A 170 -34.84 -11.02 -15.72
C GLN A 170 -34.41 -12.48 -15.61
N THR A 171 -33.99 -13.05 -16.73
CA THR A 171 -33.35 -14.37 -16.76
C THR A 171 -31.88 -14.20 -16.34
N VAL A 172 -31.49 -14.89 -15.27
CA VAL A 172 -30.13 -14.87 -14.73
C VAL A 172 -29.56 -16.29 -14.83
N LYS A 173 -28.32 -16.40 -15.32
CA LYS A 173 -27.59 -17.66 -15.33
C LYS A 173 -26.93 -17.87 -13.97
N VAL A 174 -27.18 -19.03 -13.38
CA VAL A 174 -26.63 -19.46 -12.09
C VAL A 174 -25.88 -20.76 -12.29
N ALA A 175 -24.62 -20.78 -11.88
CA ALA A 175 -23.80 -21.98 -11.89
C ALA A 175 -24.10 -22.82 -10.65
N GLY A 176 -24.64 -24.02 -10.83
CA GLY A 176 -24.66 -25.05 -9.80
C GLY A 176 -23.26 -25.59 -9.59
N CYS A 177 -22.71 -25.35 -8.42
CA CYS A 177 -21.33 -25.65 -8.08
C CYS A 177 -21.24 -26.57 -6.87
N ARG A 178 -20.12 -27.28 -6.75
CA ARG A 178 -19.72 -27.96 -5.51
C ARG A 178 -18.45 -27.31 -4.98
N VAL A 179 -18.44 -26.99 -3.69
CA VAL A 179 -17.25 -26.41 -3.04
C VAL A 179 -16.21 -27.51 -2.84
N ASN A 180 -15.08 -27.39 -3.52
CA ASN A 180 -13.97 -28.35 -3.44
C ASN A 180 -13.06 -28.07 -2.25
N ASP A 181 -12.82 -26.80 -1.96
CA ASP A 181 -11.92 -26.39 -0.90
C ASP A 181 -12.28 -25.02 -0.31
N GLY A 182 -11.92 -24.81 0.96
CA GLY A 182 -12.24 -23.59 1.69
C GLY A 182 -13.74 -23.31 1.80
N THR A 183 -14.10 -22.02 1.75
CA THR A 183 -15.47 -21.55 1.90
C THR A 183 -15.78 -20.52 0.81
N MET A 184 -16.91 -20.68 0.13
CA MET A 184 -17.45 -19.66 -0.78
C MET A 184 -18.26 -18.66 0.01
N GLU A 185 -18.01 -17.37 -0.15
CA GLU A 185 -18.69 -16.26 0.53
C GLU A 185 -19.31 -15.29 -0.48
N LYS A 186 -20.53 -14.85 -0.21
CA LYS A 186 -21.21 -13.82 -1.01
C LYS A 186 -20.49 -12.48 -0.87
N GLY A 187 -20.36 -11.75 -1.98
CA GLY A 187 -19.79 -10.41 -2.02
C GLY A 187 -18.26 -10.33 -1.99
N LYS A 188 -17.55 -11.46 -2.01
CA LYS A 188 -16.09 -11.47 -2.18
C LYS A 188 -15.70 -11.40 -3.66
N GLN A 189 -14.47 -10.96 -3.90
CA GLN A 189 -13.84 -11.04 -5.23
C GLN A 189 -13.58 -12.51 -5.60
N ALA A 190 -13.88 -12.83 -6.85
CA ALA A 190 -13.74 -14.16 -7.41
C ALA A 190 -13.08 -14.08 -8.78
N ARG A 191 -12.36 -15.13 -9.14
CA ARG A 191 -11.87 -15.34 -10.51
C ARG A 191 -12.42 -16.64 -11.06
N VAL A 192 -12.75 -16.62 -12.34
CA VAL A 192 -13.21 -17.79 -13.10
C VAL A 192 -12.03 -18.31 -13.92
N ILE A 193 -11.75 -19.60 -13.75
CA ILE A 193 -10.66 -20.30 -14.42
C ILE A 193 -11.26 -21.35 -15.33
N ARG A 194 -10.81 -21.35 -16.59
CA ARG A 194 -11.18 -22.33 -17.61
C ARG A 194 -9.91 -22.78 -18.32
N ASN A 195 -9.65 -24.08 -18.35
CA ASN A 195 -8.42 -24.65 -18.92
C ASN A 195 -7.14 -23.98 -18.37
N ASP A 196 -7.05 -23.85 -17.05
CA ASP A 196 -5.94 -23.24 -16.31
C ASP A 196 -5.65 -21.76 -16.63
N LYS A 197 -6.58 -21.06 -17.29
CA LYS A 197 -6.49 -19.62 -17.56
C LYS A 197 -7.61 -18.87 -16.87
N THR A 198 -7.28 -17.74 -16.24
CA THR A 198 -8.29 -16.78 -15.76
C THR A 198 -9.00 -16.17 -16.97
N ILE A 199 -10.31 -16.34 -17.03
CA ILE A 199 -11.15 -15.78 -18.11
C ILE A 199 -11.96 -14.57 -17.64
N PHE A 200 -12.17 -14.44 -16.34
CA PHE A 200 -12.94 -13.34 -15.75
C PHE A 200 -12.58 -13.15 -14.27
N GLU A 201 -12.65 -11.91 -13.79
CA GLU A 201 -12.58 -11.56 -12.37
C GLU A 201 -13.73 -10.63 -12.02
N GLY A 202 -14.41 -10.89 -10.91
CA GLY A 202 -15.55 -10.10 -10.45
C GLY A 202 -16.11 -10.60 -9.13
N LYS A 203 -17.11 -9.89 -8.62
CA LYS A 203 -17.68 -10.14 -7.30
C LYS A 203 -18.73 -11.26 -7.34
N VAL A 204 -18.78 -12.10 -6.31
CA VAL A 204 -19.91 -13.03 -6.13
C VAL A 204 -21.16 -12.24 -5.78
N GLU A 205 -22.07 -12.09 -6.74
CA GLU A 205 -23.30 -11.31 -6.60
C GLU A 205 -24.33 -12.08 -5.76
N ALA A 206 -24.51 -13.36 -6.04
CA ALA A 206 -25.45 -14.22 -5.33
C ALA A 206 -24.82 -15.58 -5.01
N LEU A 207 -25.15 -16.07 -3.81
CA LEU A 207 -24.81 -17.38 -3.32
C LEU A 207 -26.06 -18.00 -2.73
N LYS A 208 -26.44 -19.17 -3.23
CA LYS A 208 -27.64 -19.89 -2.80
C LYS A 208 -27.32 -21.32 -2.44
N HIS A 209 -27.94 -21.84 -1.39
CA HIS A 209 -27.99 -23.26 -1.13
C HIS A 209 -29.42 -23.73 -1.37
N LEU A 210 -29.61 -24.61 -2.36
CA LEU A 210 -30.94 -25.00 -2.84
C LEU A 210 -31.76 -23.76 -3.27
N LYS A 211 -32.75 -23.35 -2.48
CA LYS A 211 -33.61 -22.19 -2.75
C LYS A 211 -33.30 -20.98 -1.88
N ASP A 212 -32.47 -21.15 -0.87
CA ASP A 212 -32.22 -20.15 0.16
C ASP A 212 -30.96 -19.33 -0.17
N ASP A 213 -31.06 -18.02 0.00
CA ASP A 213 -29.91 -17.11 -0.09
C ASP A 213 -29.04 -17.29 1.17
N VAL A 214 -27.75 -17.60 0.96
CA VAL A 214 -26.80 -17.84 2.05
C VAL A 214 -25.62 -16.88 1.95
N SER A 215 -25.02 -16.54 3.09
CA SER A 215 -23.80 -15.72 3.14
C SER A 215 -22.56 -16.51 2.79
N GLU A 216 -22.54 -17.80 3.12
CA GLU A 216 -21.39 -18.68 2.92
C GLU A 216 -21.80 -20.14 2.61
N ALA A 217 -20.91 -20.87 1.95
CA ALA A 217 -21.04 -22.29 1.65
C ALA A 217 -19.67 -22.98 1.85
N ALA A 218 -19.60 -23.92 2.79
CA ALA A 218 -18.36 -24.61 3.14
C ALA A 218 -18.04 -25.77 2.18
N LYS A 219 -16.81 -26.26 2.24
CA LYS A 219 -16.34 -27.46 1.52
C LYS A 219 -17.35 -28.62 1.57
N GLY A 220 -17.57 -29.25 0.42
CA GLY A 220 -18.52 -30.34 0.25
C GLY A 220 -19.97 -29.90 0.03
N THR A 221 -20.28 -28.62 0.25
CA THR A 221 -21.63 -28.08 0.06
C THR A 221 -21.88 -27.81 -1.42
N GLU A 222 -23.10 -28.09 -1.88
CA GLU A 222 -23.56 -27.66 -3.20
C GLU A 222 -24.20 -26.28 -3.12
N CYS A 223 -23.86 -25.38 -4.04
CA CYS A 223 -24.38 -24.03 -4.03
C CYS A 223 -24.57 -23.49 -5.45
N GLY A 224 -25.57 -22.63 -5.62
CA GLY A 224 -25.75 -21.81 -6.80
C GLY A 224 -24.94 -20.53 -6.67
N ILE A 225 -24.06 -20.26 -7.63
CA ILE A 225 -23.20 -19.08 -7.68
C ILE A 225 -23.54 -18.26 -8.91
N ASN A 226 -23.66 -16.95 -8.72
CA ASN A 226 -23.71 -15.97 -9.81
C ASN A 226 -22.63 -14.91 -9.56
N ILE A 227 -21.95 -14.52 -10.64
CA ILE A 227 -20.84 -13.56 -10.62
C ILE A 227 -21.30 -12.29 -11.32
N GLU A 228 -21.09 -11.16 -10.66
CA GLU A 228 -21.48 -9.84 -11.16
C GLU A 228 -20.83 -9.57 -12.53
N GLY A 229 -21.66 -9.29 -13.53
CA GLY A 229 -21.22 -8.95 -14.88
C GLY A 229 -20.69 -10.13 -15.71
N PHE A 230 -20.92 -11.39 -15.29
CA PHE A 230 -20.44 -12.56 -16.03
C PHE A 230 -21.46 -13.69 -16.16
N ASP A 231 -21.99 -13.84 -17.38
CA ASP A 231 -23.01 -14.85 -17.74
C ASP A 231 -22.48 -16.04 -18.56
N ASP A 232 -21.20 -16.06 -18.97
CA ASP A 232 -20.59 -17.14 -19.77
C ASP A 232 -19.99 -18.25 -18.89
N LEU A 233 -20.54 -18.53 -17.70
CA LEU A 233 -20.12 -19.68 -16.91
C LEU A 233 -20.44 -20.99 -17.64
N LYS A 234 -19.50 -21.94 -17.63
CA LYS A 234 -19.62 -23.25 -18.27
C LYS A 234 -19.34 -24.36 -17.29
N GLN A 235 -19.92 -25.52 -17.56
CA GLN A 235 -19.60 -26.75 -16.84
C GLN A 235 -18.09 -27.03 -16.95
N GLY A 236 -17.47 -27.37 -15.83
CA GLY A 236 -16.03 -27.58 -15.73
C GLY A 236 -15.22 -26.33 -15.38
N ASP A 237 -15.82 -25.14 -15.39
CA ASP A 237 -15.15 -23.95 -14.88
C ASP A 237 -14.86 -24.06 -13.37
N ILE A 238 -13.77 -23.45 -12.93
CA ILE A 238 -13.38 -23.36 -11.54
C ILE A 238 -13.56 -21.91 -11.08
N ILE A 239 -14.31 -21.70 -10.01
CA ILE A 239 -14.48 -20.39 -9.37
C ILE A 239 -13.61 -20.37 -8.12
N GLN A 240 -12.70 -19.40 -8.03
CA GLN A 240 -11.85 -19.20 -6.86
C GLN A 240 -12.12 -17.84 -6.22
N LEU A 241 -12.35 -17.83 -4.92
CA LEU A 241 -12.38 -16.59 -4.15
C LEU A 241 -10.97 -16.13 -3.85
N ILE A 242 -10.72 -14.86 -4.12
CA ILE A 242 -9.45 -14.21 -3.88
C ILE A 242 -9.62 -13.14 -2.81
N LYS A 243 -8.67 -13.10 -1.90
CA LYS A 243 -8.52 -12.03 -0.92
C LYS A 243 -7.13 -11.43 -1.11
N GLU A 244 -7.07 -10.13 -1.29
CA GLU A 244 -5.80 -9.42 -1.22
C GLU A 244 -5.31 -9.45 0.24
N VAL A 245 -4.11 -9.98 0.41
CA VAL A 245 -3.42 -9.99 1.70
C VAL A 245 -2.21 -9.10 1.56
N GLU A 246 -2.09 -8.15 2.49
CA GLU A 246 -0.90 -7.33 2.63
C GLU A 246 0.27 -8.21 3.07
N LYS A 247 1.34 -8.22 2.26
CA LYS A 247 2.64 -8.72 2.66
C LYS A 247 3.59 -7.54 2.88
N PRO A 248 4.30 -7.49 4.02
CA PRO A 248 5.40 -6.56 4.20
C PRO A 248 6.40 -6.72 3.04
N GLY A 249 6.93 -5.61 2.54
CA GLY A 249 8.03 -5.66 1.58
C GLY A 249 9.23 -6.40 2.19
N GLU A 250 9.82 -7.34 1.46
CA GLU A 250 11.08 -7.97 1.85
C GLU A 250 12.24 -7.20 1.22
N LEU A 251 13.35 -7.10 1.96
CA LEU A 251 14.60 -6.47 1.53
C LEU A 251 15.51 -7.46 0.81
#